data_AF-N2A656-F1
#
_entry.id   AF-N2A656-F1
#
_cell.length_a   1.000
_cell.length_b   1.000
_cell.length_c   1.000
_cell.angle_alpha   90.00
_cell.angle_beta   90.00
_cell.angle_gamma   90.00
#
_symmetry.space_group_name_H-M   'P 1'
#
loop_
_entity.id
_entity.type
_entity.pdbx_description
1 polymer ?
#
loop_
_entity_poly.entity_id
_entity_poly.type
_entity_poly.pdbx_seq_one_letter_code
_entity_poly.pdbx_strand_id
1 'polypeptide(L)'
;MNVNQTFELSMVLDRDRFDKVLNRTGYLEETDEWYIDSSFAVKGILVKYRDSQYKKKVRLIIHPGLIFDSAEQDPDRFVRKPDKRIGRYFGDKYRLNDFDLSGMALTVDMDVGSRENAAAYLKVIQRIGRVKGFSP
;
A
#
# COMPACT_ATOMS: atom_id res chain seq x y z
N MET A 1 -2.08 5.51 22.27
CA MET A 1 -2.27 5.92 20.87
C MET A 1 -1.98 4.72 20.00
N ASN A 2 -3.00 4.20 19.31
CA ASN A 2 -2.79 3.16 18.31
C ASN A 2 -2.81 3.81 16.92
N VAL A 3 -1.84 3.47 16.09
CA VAL A 3 -1.69 3.99 14.73
C VAL A 3 -1.78 2.81 13.78
N ASN A 4 -2.92 2.66 13.11
CA ASN A 4 -3.05 1.71 12.01
C ASN A 4 -2.65 2.40 10.71
N GLN A 5 -1.79 1.76 9.93
CA GLN A 5 -1.23 2.32 8.71
C GLN A 5 -1.59 1.41 7.55
N THR A 6 -1.81 2.00 6.37
CA THR A 6 -1.95 1.26 5.12
C THR A 6 -1.29 2.03 4.01
N PHE A 7 -0.46 1.35 3.22
CA PHE A 7 0.28 1.95 2.11
C PHE A 7 -0.26 1.41 0.79
N GLU A 8 -0.49 2.30 -0.17
CA GLU A 8 -0.78 1.94 -1.55
C GLU A 8 0.47 2.19 -2.39
N LEU A 9 0.98 1.11 -2.99
CA LEU A 9 2.04 1.19 -3.98
C LEU A 9 1.49 0.88 -5.36
N SER A 10 2.07 1.46 -6.40
CA SER A 10 1.64 1.15 -7.74
C SER A 10 2.73 1.27 -8.79
N MET A 11 2.61 0.45 -9.84
CA MET A 11 3.46 0.53 -11.02
C MET A 11 2.61 0.43 -12.28
N VAL A 12 3.10 1.02 -13.37
CA VAL A 12 2.51 0.89 -14.71
C VAL A 12 3.45 0.02 -15.53
N LEU A 13 2.89 -0.96 -16.22
CA LEU A 13 3.63 -1.88 -17.08
C LEU A 13 3.20 -1.70 -18.53
N ASP A 14 4.08 -2.10 -19.46
CA ASP A 14 3.67 -2.39 -20.83
C ASP A 14 2.81 -3.67 -20.88
N ARG A 15 2.13 -3.88 -22.01
CA ARG A 15 1.20 -5.02 -22.19
C ARG A 15 1.89 -6.36 -21.97
N ASP A 16 3.05 -6.58 -22.59
CA ASP A 16 3.74 -7.88 -22.54
C ASP A 16 4.19 -8.24 -21.11
N ARG A 17 4.68 -7.24 -20.36
CA ARG A 17 5.05 -7.42 -18.95
C ARG A 17 3.83 -7.62 -18.07
N PHE A 18 2.75 -6.90 -18.32
CA PHE A 18 1.52 -7.02 -17.55
C PHE A 18 0.88 -8.40 -17.72
N ASP A 19 0.74 -8.88 -18.95
CA ASP A 19 0.14 -10.19 -19.24
C ASP A 19 0.94 -11.32 -18.58
N LYS A 20 2.28 -11.21 -18.55
CA LYS A 20 3.15 -12.15 -17.84
C LYS A 20 2.94 -12.15 -16.32
N VAL A 21 2.52 -11.04 -15.74
CA VAL A 21 2.24 -10.95 -14.31
C VAL A 21 0.84 -11.47 -14.02
N LEU A 22 -0.16 -11.03 -14.78
CA LEU A 22 -1.55 -11.43 -14.61
C LEU A 22 -1.75 -12.93 -14.84
N ASN A 23 -1.11 -13.53 -15.85
CA ASN A 23 -1.24 -14.96 -16.14
C ASN A 23 -0.57 -15.87 -15.07
N ARG A 24 0.21 -15.33 -14.13
CA ARG A 24 0.78 -16.12 -13.02
C ARG A 24 -0.21 -16.36 -11.89
N THR A 25 -1.28 -15.58 -11.81
CA THR A 25 -2.24 -15.67 -10.72
C THR A 25 -3.34 -16.66 -11.08
N GLY A 26 -3.49 -17.73 -10.28
CA GLY A 26 -4.42 -18.82 -10.57
C GLY A 26 -5.88 -18.53 -10.23
N TYR A 27 -6.13 -17.70 -9.21
CA TYR A 27 -7.49 -17.31 -8.79
C TYR A 27 -7.52 -15.81 -8.55
N LEU A 28 -8.32 -15.11 -9.37
CA LEU A 28 -8.56 -13.68 -9.27
C LEU A 28 -10.04 -13.44 -9.02
N GLU A 29 -10.35 -12.61 -8.04
CA GLU A 29 -11.69 -12.02 -7.93
C GLU A 29 -11.79 -10.86 -8.92
N GLU A 30 -12.75 -10.94 -9.83
CA GLU A 30 -12.99 -9.87 -10.80
C GLU A 30 -14.02 -8.88 -10.24
N THR A 31 -13.66 -7.60 -10.31
CA THR A 31 -14.55 -6.45 -10.06
C THR A 31 -14.58 -5.59 -11.31
N ASP A 32 -15.55 -4.69 -11.45
CA ASP A 32 -15.80 -3.90 -12.68
C ASP A 32 -14.55 -3.27 -13.32
N GLU A 33 -13.53 -2.90 -12.53
CA GLU A 33 -12.27 -2.34 -13.06
C GLU A 33 -10.99 -3.07 -12.64
N TRP A 34 -11.07 -4.00 -11.68
CA TRP A 34 -9.88 -4.57 -11.05
C TRP A 34 -10.01 -6.08 -10.88
N TYR A 35 -8.92 -6.78 -11.19
CA TYR A 35 -8.70 -8.14 -10.72
C TYR A 35 -7.97 -8.10 -9.40
N ILE A 36 -8.44 -8.86 -8.42
CA ILE A 36 -7.90 -8.88 -7.06
C ILE A 36 -7.31 -10.26 -6.78
N ASP A 37 -6.04 -10.29 -6.37
CA ASP A 37 -5.38 -11.47 -5.84
C ASP A 37 -5.19 -11.31 -4.32
N SER A 38 -5.90 -12.14 -3.57
CA SER A 38 -5.89 -12.20 -2.12
C SER A 38 -4.96 -13.28 -1.55
N SER A 39 -4.21 -14.02 -2.38
CA SER A 39 -3.33 -15.13 -1.95
C SER A 39 -2.22 -14.71 -0.98
N PHE A 40 -1.85 -13.43 -0.97
CA PHE A 40 -0.88 -12.85 -0.04
C PHE A 40 -1.49 -11.95 1.04
N ALA A 41 -2.83 -11.86 1.13
CA ALA A 41 -3.51 -10.97 2.06
C ALA A 41 -3.21 -11.30 3.53
N VAL A 42 -3.11 -12.59 3.88
CA VAL A 42 -2.68 -13.04 5.23
C VAL A 42 -1.23 -12.62 5.55
N LYS A 43 -0.42 -12.39 4.52
CA LYS A 43 0.93 -11.80 4.62
C LYS A 43 0.89 -10.28 4.45
N GLY A 44 -0.24 -9.64 4.70
CA GLY A 44 -0.38 -8.19 4.72
C GLY A 44 -0.22 -7.50 3.37
N ILE A 45 -0.30 -8.22 2.25
CA ILE A 45 -0.25 -7.62 0.91
C ILE A 45 -1.44 -8.11 0.09
N LEU A 46 -2.28 -7.18 -0.34
CA LEU A 46 -3.34 -7.42 -1.32
C LEU A 46 -2.87 -6.87 -2.67
N VAL A 47 -2.99 -7.65 -3.73
CA VAL A 47 -2.55 -7.27 -5.07
C VAL A 47 -3.76 -7.02 -5.95
N LYS A 48 -3.75 -5.90 -6.68
CA LYS A 48 -4.82 -5.53 -7.62
C LYS A 48 -4.24 -5.22 -8.99
N TYR A 49 -4.91 -5.68 -10.03
CA TYR A 49 -4.54 -5.49 -11.42
C TYR A 49 -5.63 -4.74 -12.15
N ARG A 50 -5.28 -3.68 -12.88
CA ARG A 50 -6.20 -2.96 -13.76
C ARG A 50 -5.77 -3.16 -15.19
N ASP A 51 -6.55 -3.94 -15.91
CA ASP A 51 -6.32 -4.25 -17.31
C ASP A 51 -7.04 -3.25 -18.24
N SER A 52 -6.83 -1.95 -18.03
CA SER A 52 -7.50 -0.96 -18.89
C SER A 52 -6.84 -0.85 -20.27
N GLN A 53 -7.57 -0.36 -21.27
CA GLN A 53 -7.00 -0.04 -22.59
C GLN A 53 -5.98 1.11 -22.55
N TYR A 54 -6.05 1.98 -21.53
CA TYR A 54 -5.21 3.18 -21.42
C TYR A 54 -3.91 2.93 -20.65
N LYS A 55 -4.00 2.24 -19.50
CA LYS A 55 -2.87 1.94 -18.62
C LYS A 55 -3.05 0.55 -18.00
N LYS A 56 -2.00 -0.27 -18.11
CA LYS A 56 -1.89 -1.54 -17.40
C LYS A 56 -1.23 -1.28 -16.06
N LYS A 57 -2.01 -1.37 -14.98
CA LYS A 57 -1.56 -0.93 -13.64
C LYS A 57 -1.61 -2.07 -12.64
N VAL A 58 -0.53 -2.25 -11.89
CA VAL A 58 -0.49 -3.11 -10.71
C VAL A 58 -0.50 -2.23 -9.47
N ARG A 59 -1.37 -2.54 -8.50
CA ARG A 59 -1.43 -1.88 -7.20
C ARG A 59 -1.23 -2.89 -6.09
N LEU A 60 -0.49 -2.49 -5.06
CA LEU A 60 -0.30 -3.26 -3.83
C LEU A 60 -0.90 -2.45 -2.69
N ILE A 61 -1.78 -3.08 -1.91
CA ILE A 61 -2.23 -2.55 -0.63
C ILE A 61 -1.48 -3.30 0.46
N ILE A 62 -0.67 -2.57 1.21
CA ILE A 62 0.20 -3.12 2.25
C ILE A 62 -0.37 -2.73 3.60
N HIS A 63 -0.61 -3.75 4.44
CA HIS A 63 -1.06 -3.62 5.82
C HIS A 63 0.08 -3.98 6.77
N PRO A 64 0.92 -3.00 7.18
CA PRO A 64 2.02 -3.19 8.13
C PRO A 64 1.68 -3.97 9.39
N GLY A 65 0.48 -3.79 9.96
CA GLY A 65 0.05 -4.52 11.16
C GLY A 65 -0.02 -6.05 10.98
N LEU A 66 -0.02 -6.55 9.73
CA LEU A 66 0.06 -7.98 9.39
C LEU A 66 1.47 -8.39 8.92
N ILE A 67 2.42 -7.45 8.90
CA ILE A 67 3.81 -7.64 8.48
C ILE A 67 4.77 -7.61 9.67
N PHE A 68 4.48 -6.72 10.62
CA PHE A 68 5.29 -6.45 11.80
C PHE A 68 4.54 -6.89 13.04
N ASP A 69 5.25 -7.52 13.97
CA ASP A 69 4.73 -7.72 15.31
C ASP A 69 4.76 -6.38 16.05
N SER A 70 3.86 -6.17 17.01
CA SER A 70 3.67 -4.89 17.72
C SER A 70 4.92 -4.35 18.43
N ALA A 71 5.96 -5.18 18.61
CA ALA A 71 7.24 -4.80 19.19
C ALA A 71 8.27 -4.27 18.18
N GLU A 72 7.99 -4.32 16.88
CA GLU A 72 8.99 -4.05 15.84
C GLU A 72 8.96 -2.58 15.39
N GLN A 73 9.96 -1.81 15.85
CA GLN A 73 10.10 -0.37 15.56
C GLN A 73 11.33 -0.02 14.69
N ASP A 74 12.00 -1.01 14.11
CA ASP A 74 13.19 -0.82 13.27
C ASP A 74 12.79 -0.37 11.84
N PRO A 75 13.09 0.88 11.42
CA PRO A 75 12.71 1.40 10.11
C PRO A 75 13.36 0.65 8.94
N ASP A 76 14.57 0.11 9.11
CA ASP A 76 15.24 -0.62 8.03
C ASP A 76 14.57 -1.98 7.80
N ARG A 77 14.09 -2.62 8.87
CA ARG A 77 13.25 -3.82 8.77
C ARG A 77 11.89 -3.52 8.16
N PHE A 78 11.37 -2.31 8.40
CA PHE A 78 10.11 -1.85 7.85
C PHE A 78 10.13 -1.84 6.32
N VAL A 79 11.25 -1.49 5.70
CA VAL A 79 11.41 -1.52 4.24
C VAL A 79 11.72 -2.94 3.76
N ARG A 80 12.60 -3.67 4.48
CA ARG A 80 13.08 -4.99 4.05
C ARG A 80 12.00 -6.07 4.00
N LYS A 81 11.05 -6.08 4.95
CA LYS A 81 10.01 -7.13 5.00
C LYS A 81 9.01 -7.03 3.83
N PRO A 82 8.39 -5.87 3.55
CA PRO A 82 7.59 -5.67 2.36
C PRO A 82 8.36 -5.98 1.08
N ASP A 83 9.59 -5.49 0.92
CA ASP A 83 10.40 -5.76 -0.28
C ASP A 83 10.60 -7.27 -0.52
N LYS A 84 10.93 -8.02 0.53
CA LYS A 84 11.06 -9.48 0.45
C LYS A 84 9.73 -10.17 0.09
N ARG A 85 8.60 -9.70 0.62
CA ARG A 85 7.26 -10.27 0.34
C ARG A 85 6.83 -9.97 -1.11
N ILE A 86 7.09 -8.75 -1.60
CA ILE A 86 6.87 -8.31 -2.98
C ILE A 86 7.72 -9.16 -3.93
N GLY A 87 9.03 -9.27 -3.67
CA GLY A 87 9.92 -10.14 -4.43
C GLY A 87 9.41 -11.56 -4.52
N ARG A 88 9.05 -12.18 -3.38
CA ARG A 88 8.51 -13.55 -3.38
C ARG A 88 7.23 -13.68 -4.20
N TYR A 89 6.31 -12.72 -4.10
CA TYR A 89 5.06 -12.75 -4.86
C TYR A 89 5.32 -12.67 -6.38
N PHE A 90 6.19 -11.76 -6.80
CA PHE A 90 6.54 -11.59 -8.21
C PHE A 90 7.66 -12.52 -8.71
N GLY A 91 8.07 -13.53 -7.93
CA GLY A 91 9.18 -14.41 -8.27
C GLY A 91 10.48 -13.66 -8.58
N ASP A 92 10.80 -12.69 -7.73
CA ASP A 92 11.96 -11.80 -7.71
C ASP A 92 12.16 -10.92 -8.96
N LYS A 93 11.17 -10.86 -9.85
CA LYS A 93 11.18 -9.96 -11.02
C LYS A 93 10.91 -8.50 -10.69
N TYR A 94 10.19 -8.25 -9.60
CA TYR A 94 9.85 -6.92 -9.11
C TYR A 94 10.14 -6.83 -7.61
N ARG A 95 10.57 -5.65 -7.19
CA ARG A 95 10.97 -5.24 -5.84
C ARG A 95 10.20 -3.99 -5.44
N LEU A 96 10.33 -3.59 -4.19
CA LEU A 96 9.68 -2.39 -3.66
C LEU A 96 9.98 -1.13 -4.50
N ASN A 97 11.22 -1.00 -4.96
CA ASN A 97 11.68 0.16 -5.73
C ASN A 97 11.10 0.25 -7.16
N ASP A 98 10.44 -0.81 -7.65
CA ASP A 98 9.75 -0.78 -8.94
C ASP A 98 8.37 -0.13 -8.86
N PHE A 99 7.93 0.24 -7.65
CA PHE A 99 6.62 0.85 -7.39
C PHE A 99 6.77 2.27 -6.85
N ASP A 100 5.86 3.13 -7.29
CA ASP A 100 5.64 4.44 -6.71
C ASP A 100 4.70 4.34 -5.51
N LEU A 101 4.95 5.11 -4.45
CA LEU A 101 3.98 5.33 -3.37
C LEU A 101 2.82 6.16 -3.92
N SER A 102 1.70 5.51 -4.22
CA SER A 102 0.52 6.16 -4.80
C SER A 102 -0.52 6.59 -3.77
N GLY A 103 -0.42 6.11 -2.52
CA GLY A 103 -1.30 6.53 -1.45
C GLY A 103 -0.86 6.04 -0.08
N MET A 104 -1.34 6.71 0.96
CA MET A 104 -1.12 6.30 2.35
C MET A 104 -2.37 6.67 3.17
N ALA A 105 -2.84 5.74 4.00
CA ALA A 105 -3.88 5.96 4.98
C ALA A 105 -3.33 5.74 6.40
N LEU A 106 -3.60 6.69 7.28
CA LEU A 106 -3.21 6.67 8.69
C LEU A 106 -4.49 6.80 9.53
N THR A 107 -4.81 5.76 10.29
CA THR A 107 -5.93 5.78 11.23
C THR A 107 -5.36 5.79 12.64
N VAL A 108 -5.64 6.85 13.39
CA VAL A 108 -5.11 7.02 14.75
C VAL A 108 -6.25 7.14 15.74
N ASP A 109 -6.18 6.34 16.80
CA ASP A 109 -7.02 6.53 17.97
C ASP A 109 -6.29 7.45 18.97
N MET A 110 -6.79 8.68 19.09
CA MET A 110 -6.22 9.74 19.92
C MET A 110 -7.23 10.16 20.98
N ASP A 111 -6.90 9.91 22.25
CA ASP A 111 -7.57 10.60 23.34
C ASP A 111 -7.03 12.04 23.42
N VAL A 112 -7.84 12.98 22.99
CA VAL A 112 -7.50 14.40 22.95
C VAL A 112 -7.90 15.11 24.24
N GLY A 113 -8.70 14.49 25.12
CA GLY A 113 -9.13 14.99 26.44
C GLY A 113 -9.98 16.27 26.46
N SER A 114 -9.83 17.16 25.46
CA SER A 114 -10.53 18.44 25.36
C SER A 114 -10.78 18.84 23.89
N ARG A 115 -11.74 19.75 23.70
CA ARG A 115 -12.06 20.31 22.38
C ARG A 115 -10.92 21.16 21.84
N GLU A 116 -10.21 21.87 22.70
CA GLU A 116 -9.07 22.73 22.35
C GLU A 116 -7.93 21.91 21.76
N ASN A 117 -7.62 20.77 22.39
CA ASN A 117 -6.62 19.83 21.91
C ASN A 117 -7.04 19.21 20.57
N ALA A 118 -8.31 18.79 20.44
CA ALA A 118 -8.84 18.28 19.16
C ALA A 118 -8.64 19.29 18.02
N ALA A 119 -8.96 20.57 18.26
CA ALA A 119 -8.77 21.63 17.27
C ALA A 119 -7.29 21.88 16.95
N ALA A 120 -6.38 21.73 17.92
CA ALA A 120 -4.94 21.85 17.70
C ALA A 120 -4.42 20.73 16.79
N TYR A 121 -4.79 19.47 17.06
CA TYR A 121 -4.40 18.32 16.23
C TYR A 121 -4.90 18.44 14.79
N LEU A 122 -6.17 18.84 14.58
CA LEU A 122 -6.71 19.05 13.24
C LEU A 122 -5.91 20.11 12.46
N LYS A 123 -5.51 21.20 13.11
CA LYS A 123 -4.68 22.25 12.48
C LYS A 123 -3.28 21.71 12.10
N VAL A 124 -2.67 20.86 12.92
CA VAL A 124 -1.38 20.23 12.61
C VAL A 124 -1.51 19.31 11.39
N ILE A 125 -2.50 18.42 11.37
CA ILE A 125 -2.73 17.50 10.24
C ILE A 125 -3.02 18.27 8.95
N GLN A 126 -3.87 19.31 9.02
CA GLN A 126 -4.17 20.18 7.88
C GLN A 126 -2.92 20.88 7.34
N ARG A 127 -1.98 21.28 8.22
CA ARG A 127 -0.71 21.88 7.80
C ARG A 127 0.18 20.86 7.10
N ILE A 128 0.28 19.62 7.60
CA ILE A 128 1.07 18.56 6.97
C ILE A 128 0.59 18.31 5.54
N GLY A 129 -0.73 18.25 5.31
CA GLY A 129 -1.31 18.10 3.96
C GLY A 129 -1.02 19.27 3.00
N ARG A 130 -0.60 20.44 3.51
CA ARG A 130 -0.22 21.61 2.70
C ARG A 130 1.27 21.66 2.37
N VAL A 131 2.13 20.89 3.05
CA VAL A 131 3.58 20.90 2.80
C VAL A 131 3.91 19.96 1.64
N LYS A 132 3.89 20.53 0.42
CA LYS A 132 4.41 20.06 -0.88
C LYS A 132 4.04 18.65 -1.39
N GLY A 133 3.54 18.62 -2.63
CA GLY A 133 3.46 17.42 -3.49
C GLY A 133 2.09 16.75 -3.54
N PHE A 134 1.28 16.90 -2.50
CA PHE A 134 -0.13 16.53 -2.50
C PHE A 134 -0.93 17.77 -2.88
N SER A 135 -1.17 17.97 -4.18
CA SER A 135 -2.20 18.94 -4.60
C SER A 135 -3.56 18.46 -4.09
N PRO A 136 -4.47 19.37 -3.68
CA PRO A 136 -5.80 19.02 -3.19
C PRO A 136 -6.58 18.12 -4.14
#